data_AF-A0A9D1W565-F1
#
_entry.id   AF-A0A9D1W565-F1
#
_cell.length_a   1.000
_cell.length_b   1.000
_cell.length_c   1.000
_cell.angle_alpha   90.00
_cell.angle_beta   90.00
_cell.angle_gamma   90.00
#
_symmetry.space_group_name_H-M   'P 1'
#
loop_
_entity.id
_entity.type
_entity.pdbx_description
1 polymer ?
#
loop_
_entity_poly.entity_id
_entity_poly.type
_entity_poly.pdbx_seq_one_letter_code
_entity_poly.pdbx_strand_id
1 'polypeptide(L)'
;MESFILSNGMNIPAIGFGCYALNPPEQKRILLDAIEAGYRHFDTASFYQTEEALGQAVRESGIPRESFFLTTKLWRTQMDDPRAAFEASLRALGTDYLDLYLIHWPRPD
;
A
#
# COMPACT_ATOMS: atom_id res chain seq x y z
N MET A 1 11.80 12.21 -8.25
CA MET A 1 12.01 10.74 -8.41
C MET A 1 11.53 10.39 -9.80
N GLU A 2 12.25 9.53 -10.53
CA GLU A 2 11.81 9.07 -11.85
C GLU A 2 10.46 8.34 -11.73
N SER A 3 9.60 8.47 -12.74
CA SER A 3 8.27 7.88 -12.77
C SER A 3 7.93 7.33 -14.15
N PHE A 4 7.06 6.33 -14.17
CA PHE A 4 6.48 5.80 -15.40
C PHE A 4 5.02 6.23 -15.53
N ILE A 5 4.53 6.32 -16.76
CA ILE A 5 3.11 6.56 -17.05
C ILE A 5 2.45 5.21 -17.33
N LEU A 6 1.45 4.87 -16.53
CA LEU A 6 0.63 3.68 -16.72
C LEU A 6 -0.30 3.85 -17.92
N SER A 7 -0.86 2.75 -18.42
CA SER A 7 -1.76 2.77 -19.59
C SER A 7 -3.02 3.61 -19.41
N ASN A 8 -3.40 3.92 -18.15
CA ASN A 8 -4.51 4.82 -17.80
C ASN A 8 -4.09 6.28 -17.58
N GLY A 9 -2.83 6.64 -17.88
CA GLY A 9 -2.29 8.00 -17.74
C GLY A 9 -1.80 8.37 -16.34
N MET A 10 -1.95 7.49 -15.34
CA MET A 10 -1.45 7.74 -13.98
C MET A 10 0.07 7.63 -13.91
N ASN A 11 0.70 8.50 -13.12
CA ASN A 11 2.13 8.42 -12.84
C ASN A 11 2.40 7.48 -11.66
N ILE A 12 3.32 6.54 -11.82
CA ILE A 12 3.81 5.67 -10.75
C ILE A 12 5.30 5.93 -10.50
N PRO A 13 5.75 6.13 -9.25
CA PRO A 13 7.19 6.23 -8.96
C PRO A 13 7.92 4.94 -9.34
N ALA A 14 9.02 5.09 -10.07
CA ALA A 14 9.81 3.97 -10.60
C ALA A 14 10.39 3.06 -9.50
N ILE A 15 10.61 3.62 -8.31
CA ILE A 15 11.11 2.93 -7.13
C ILE A 15 10.04 2.97 -6.04
N GLY A 16 9.76 1.81 -5.45
CA GLY A 16 8.84 1.66 -4.31
C GLY A 16 9.43 0.78 -3.22
N PHE A 17 8.89 0.90 -2.01
CA PHE A 17 9.25 0.10 -0.85
C PHE A 17 8.26 -1.04 -0.68
N GLY A 18 8.74 -2.29 -0.67
CA GLY A 18 7.92 -3.48 -0.43
C GLY A 18 7.75 -3.77 1.05
N CYS A 19 6.51 -3.90 1.50
CA CYS A 19 6.15 -4.06 2.92
C CYS A 19 5.94 -5.53 3.34
N TYR A 20 6.35 -6.51 2.54
CA TYR A 20 6.23 -7.93 2.89
C TYR A 20 7.25 -8.32 3.96
N ALA A 21 6.86 -9.23 4.86
CA ALA A 21 7.71 -9.84 5.88
C ALA A 21 8.40 -8.86 6.85
N LEU A 22 7.86 -7.65 7.02
CA LEU A 22 8.32 -6.73 8.05
C LEU A 22 7.97 -7.29 9.44
N ASN A 23 8.95 -7.32 10.33
CA ASN A 23 8.80 -7.79 11.71
C ASN A 23 7.72 -6.97 12.45
N PRO A 24 6.62 -7.57 12.96
CA PRO A 24 5.48 -6.84 13.53
C PRO A 24 5.82 -5.71 14.53
N PRO A 25 6.73 -5.91 15.50
CA PRO A 25 7.09 -4.86 16.46
C PRO A 25 7.84 -3.67 15.84
N GLU A 26 8.39 -3.83 14.64
CA GLU A 26 9.27 -2.85 14.00
C GLU A 26 8.67 -2.23 12.74
N GLN A 27 7.51 -2.71 12.26
CA GLN A 27 6.91 -2.30 10.98
C GLN A 27 6.80 -0.78 10.88
N LYS A 28 6.19 -0.13 11.88
CA LYS A 28 6.00 1.33 11.86
C LYS A 28 7.33 2.09 11.78
N ARG A 29 8.33 1.68 12.58
CA ARG A 29 9.66 2.31 12.58
C ARG A 29 10.30 2.19 11.19
N ILE A 30 10.36 0.98 10.63
CA ILE A 30 10.95 0.72 9.31
C ILE A 30 10.25 1.53 8.21
N LEU A 31 8.92 1.67 8.30
CA LEU A 31 8.14 2.44 7.33
C LEU A 31 8.40 3.95 7.47
N LEU A 32 8.55 4.46 8.69
CA LEU A 32 8.98 5.86 8.91
C LEU A 32 10.39 6.09 8.37
N ASP A 33 11.34 5.18 8.63
CA ASP A 33 12.71 5.25 8.10
C ASP A 33 12.70 5.28 6.57
N ALA A 34 11.84 4.49 5.92
CA ALA A 34 11.68 4.51 4.46
C ALA A 34 11.10 5.84 3.95
N ILE A 35 10.12 6.41 4.65
CA ILE A 35 9.55 7.73 4.31
C ILE A 35 10.62 8.82 4.43
N GLU A 36 11.41 8.81 5.51
CA GLU A 36 12.51 9.74 5.77
C GLU A 36 13.62 9.60 4.70
N ALA A 37 13.94 8.37 4.29
CA ALA A 37 14.87 8.09 3.20
C ALA A 37 14.35 8.55 1.82
N GLY A 38 13.10 9.02 1.72
CA GLY A 38 12.54 9.62 0.52
C GLY A 38 11.60 8.74 -0.29
N TYR A 39 11.28 7.52 0.16
CA TYR A 39 10.29 6.68 -0.52
C TYR A 39 8.91 7.33 -0.49
N ARG A 40 8.23 7.29 -1.64
CA ARG A 40 6.84 7.77 -1.80
C ARG A 40 5.90 6.71 -2.36
N HIS A 41 6.42 5.66 -2.97
CA HIS A 41 5.64 4.50 -3.39
C HIS A 41 5.82 3.37 -2.38
N PHE A 42 4.70 2.88 -1.82
CA PHE A 42 4.67 1.75 -0.90
C PHE A 42 3.77 0.64 -1.43
N ASP A 43 4.30 -0.59 -1.45
CA ASP A 43 3.59 -1.80 -1.85
C ASP A 43 3.33 -2.69 -0.63
N THR A 44 2.07 -2.81 -0.24
CA THR A 44 1.59 -3.72 0.81
C THR A 44 0.56 -4.72 0.25
N ALA A 45 -0.08 -5.50 1.10
CA ALA A 45 -1.21 -6.35 0.76
C ALA A 45 -2.02 -6.62 2.04
N SER A 46 -3.32 -6.88 1.90
CA SER A 46 -4.18 -7.28 3.02
C SER A 46 -3.64 -8.51 3.77
N PHE A 47 -3.00 -9.43 3.03
CA PHE A 47 -2.36 -10.62 3.59
C PHE A 47 -1.10 -10.33 4.42
N TYR A 48 -0.39 -9.23 4.16
CA TYR A 48 0.90 -8.96 4.82
C TYR A 48 0.76 -8.43 6.25
N GLN A 49 -0.46 -8.01 6.63
CA GLN A 49 -0.73 -7.41 7.94
C GLN A 49 0.12 -6.15 8.22
N THR A 50 0.53 -5.42 7.17
CA THR A 50 1.30 -4.17 7.27
C THR A 50 0.51 -2.91 6.93
N GLU A 51 -0.74 -3.04 6.48
CA GLU A 51 -1.59 -1.90 6.07
C GLU A 51 -1.82 -0.89 7.20
N GLU A 52 -2.10 -1.36 8.41
CA GLU A 52 -2.32 -0.48 9.56
C GLU A 52 -1.05 0.30 9.94
N ALA A 53 0.09 -0.40 10.01
CA ALA A 53 1.38 0.23 10.33
C ALA A 53 1.79 1.25 9.25
N LEU A 54 1.56 0.95 7.97
CA LEU A 54 1.80 1.87 6.86
C LEU A 54 0.91 3.10 6.94
N GLY A 55 -0.39 2.91 7.19
CA GLY A 55 -1.33 4.01 7.39
C GLY A 55 -0.92 4.94 8.52
N GLN A 56 -0.49 4.37 9.66
CA GLN A 56 0.03 5.15 10.79
C GLN A 56 1.30 5.91 10.42
N ALA A 57 2.28 5.27 9.76
CA ALA A 57 3.53 5.90 9.35
C ALA A 57 3.30 7.06 8.36
N VAL A 58 2.41 6.87 7.38
CA VAL A 58 2.03 7.92 6.42
C VAL A 58 1.44 9.13 7.16
N ARG A 59 0.50 8.93 8.09
CA ARG A 59 -0.08 10.03 8.87
C ARG A 59 0.94 10.73 9.77
N GLU A 60 1.78 9.95 10.46
CA GLU A 60 2.78 10.48 11.40
C GLU A 60 3.91 11.24 10.68
N SER A 61 4.17 10.93 9.41
CA SER A 61 5.15 11.66 8.60
C SER A 61 4.81 13.14 8.38
N GLY A 62 3.55 13.53 8.53
CA GLY A 62 3.07 14.89 8.24
C GLY A 62 3.10 15.27 6.75
N ILE A 63 3.43 14.34 5.86
CA ILE A 63 3.43 14.56 4.40
C ILE A 63 2.00 14.37 3.87
N PRO A 64 1.53 15.22 2.93
CA PRO A 64 0.20 15.08 2.36
C PRO A 64 -0.02 13.71 1.70
N ARG A 65 -1.21 13.12 1.86
CA ARG A 65 -1.55 11.77 1.38
C ARG A 65 -1.32 11.64 -0.13
N GLU A 66 -1.61 12.68 -0.89
CA GLU A 66 -1.42 12.78 -2.35
C GLU A 66 0.05 12.79 -2.80
N SER A 67 0.99 12.97 -1.87
CA SER A 67 2.42 12.81 -2.15
C SER A 67 2.87 11.34 -2.10
N PHE A 68 2.00 10.41 -1.69
CA PHE A 68 2.26 8.98 -1.64
C PHE A 68 1.52 8.23 -2.74
N PHE A 69 2.15 7.18 -3.25
CA PHE A 69 1.55 6.19 -4.12
C PHE A 69 1.39 4.89 -3.32
N LEU A 70 0.18 4.56 -2.90
CA LEU A 70 -0.11 3.38 -2.08
C LEU A 70 -0.72 2.26 -2.93
N THR A 71 -0.01 1.13 -2.95
CA THR A 71 -0.44 -0.11 -3.60
C THR A 71 -0.82 -1.14 -2.53
N THR A 72 -1.99 -1.75 -2.64
CA THR A 72 -2.35 -2.95 -1.87
C THR A 72 -3.05 -3.99 -2.77
N LYS A 73 -3.31 -5.19 -2.23
CA LYS A 73 -3.69 -6.35 -3.02
C LYS A 73 -4.86 -7.11 -2.39
N LEU A 74 -5.82 -7.52 -3.23
CA LEU A 74 -6.91 -8.42 -2.90
C LEU A 74 -6.39 -9.84 -2.72
N TRP A 75 -6.59 -10.43 -1.53
CA TRP A 75 -6.19 -11.82 -1.28
C TRP A 75 -7.21 -12.81 -1.87
N ARG A 76 -6.73 -14.00 -2.27
CA ARG A 76 -7.55 -15.02 -2.94
C ARG A 76 -8.81 -15.45 -2.17
N THR A 77 -8.76 -15.47 -0.83
CA THR A 77 -9.92 -15.84 0.01
C THR A 77 -10.91 -14.69 0.20
N GLN A 78 -10.62 -13.51 -0.35
CA GLN A 78 -11.44 -12.31 -0.26
C GLN A 78 -12.17 -12.01 -1.58
N MET A 79 -11.94 -12.83 -2.62
CA MET A 79 -12.47 -12.58 -3.97
C MET A 79 -13.98 -12.76 -4.09
N ASP A 80 -14.63 -13.43 -3.14
CA ASP A 80 -16.09 -13.59 -3.14
C ASP A 80 -16.79 -12.27 -2.77
N ASP A 81 -16.11 -11.38 -2.04
CA ASP A 81 -16.56 -10.01 -1.76
C ASP A 81 -15.38 -9.01 -1.84
N PRO A 82 -14.94 -8.67 -3.06
CA PRO A 82 -13.78 -7.81 -3.25
C PRO A 82 -14.04 -6.37 -2.78
N ARG A 83 -15.32 -5.96 -2.70
CA ARG A 83 -15.70 -4.64 -2.21
C ARG A 83 -15.47 -4.53 -0.72
N ALA A 84 -15.96 -5.50 0.07
CA ALA A 84 -15.72 -5.50 1.51
C ALA A 84 -14.21 -5.57 1.84
N ALA A 85 -13.45 -6.33 1.04
CA ALA A 85 -12.00 -6.43 1.16
C ALA A 85 -11.28 -5.10 0.87
N PHE A 86 -11.66 -4.42 -0.23
CA PHE A 86 -11.14 -3.10 -0.58
C PHE A 86 -11.44 -2.07 0.52
N GLU A 87 -12.68 -2.03 1.02
CA GLU A 87 -13.07 -1.13 2.11
C GLU A 87 -12.33 -1.44 3.43
N ALA A 88 -12.01 -2.71 3.69
CA ALA A 88 -11.18 -3.09 4.83
C ALA A 88 -9.75 -2.57 4.70
N SER A 89 -9.14 -2.70 3.52
CA SER A 89 -7.81 -2.14 3.24
C SER A 89 -7.79 -0.61 3.38
N LEU A 90 -8.81 0.10 2.88
CA LEU A 90 -8.95 1.55 3.06
C LEU A 90 -9.01 1.94 4.54
N ARG A 91 -9.81 1.23 5.34
CA ARG A 91 -9.89 1.46 6.80
C ARG A 91 -8.55 1.21 7.49
N ALA A 92 -7.86 0.13 7.16
CA ALA A 92 -6.55 -0.20 7.75
C ALA A 92 -5.50 0.87 7.41
N LEU A 93 -5.40 1.26 6.13
CA LEU A 93 -4.50 2.33 5.69
C LEU A 93 -4.94 3.72 6.20
N GLY A 94 -6.22 3.87 6.57
CA GLY A 94 -6.80 5.15 7.01
C GLY A 94 -6.80 6.20 5.90
N THR A 95 -7.21 5.79 4.69
CA THR A 95 -7.35 6.64 3.50
C THR A 95 -8.67 6.29 2.80
N ASP A 96 -9.15 7.19 1.96
CA ASP A 96 -10.38 7.07 1.18
C ASP A 96 -10.14 6.54 -0.25
N TYR A 97 -8.90 6.48 -0.71
CA TYR A 97 -8.52 5.93 -2.02
C TYR A 97 -7.17 5.19 -2.01
N LEU A 98 -7.01 4.32 -3.00
CA LEU A 98 -5.76 3.64 -3.34
C LEU A 98 -5.28 4.12 -4.71
N ASP A 99 -3.97 4.26 -4.86
CA ASP A 99 -3.35 4.63 -6.14
C ASP A 99 -3.31 3.44 -7.09
N LEU A 100 -3.16 2.23 -6.53
CA LEU A 100 -3.22 0.97 -7.27
C LEU A 100 -3.78 -0.16 -6.38
N TYR A 101 -4.73 -0.92 -6.92
CA TYR A 101 -5.27 -2.13 -6.27
C TYR A 101 -5.11 -3.33 -7.19
N LEU A 102 -4.43 -4.37 -6.69
CA LEU A 102 -4.05 -5.53 -7.50
C LEU A 102 -4.79 -6.80 -7.05
N ILE A 103 -5.05 -7.68 -8.00
CA ILE A 103 -5.36 -9.09 -7.68
C ILE A 103 -4.04 -9.75 -7.27
N HIS A 104 -3.94 -10.22 -6.02
CA HIS A 104 -2.67 -10.75 -5.50
C HIS A 104 -2.27 -12.06 -6.21
N TRP A 105 -3.25 -12.93 -6.44
CA TRP A 105 -3.09 -14.19 -7.17
C TRP A 105 -4.38 -14.46 -7.94
N PRO A 106 -4.33 -15.01 -9.16
CA PRO A 106 -5.53 -15.55 -9.78
C PRO A 106 -6.10 -16.68 -8.91
N ARG A 107 -7.43 -16.84 -8.94
CA ARG A 107 -8.15 -17.97 -8.32
C ARG A 107 -8.85 -18.76 -9.43
N PRO A 108 -8.11 -19.59 -10.20
CA PRO A 108 -8.74 -20.58 -11.05
C PRO A 108 -9.46 -21.61 -10.17
N ASP A 109 -10.57 -22.14 -10.67
CA ASP A 109 -11.33 -23.23 -10.03
C ASP A 109 -10.47 -24.49 -9.85
#